data_AF-A0A3L7XDW7-F1
#
_entry.id   AF-A0A3L7XDW7-F1
#
_cell.length_a   1.000
_cell.length_b   1.000
_cell.length_c   1.000
_cell.angle_alpha   90.00
_cell.angle_beta   90.00
_cell.angle_gamma   90.00
#
_symmetry.space_group_name_H-M   'P 1'
#
loop_
_entity.id
_entity.type
_entity.pdbx_description
1 polymer ?
#
loop_
_entity_poly.entity_id
_entity_poly.type
_entity_poly.pdbx_seq_one_letter_code
_entity_poly.pdbx_strand_id
1 'polypeptide(L)'
;MSAKMQSRRVVGLSVVLLCSLLVGLCAAFIASPTRSIYGQVTAVYGAQLMLVRSGEGRALPADAEETRLIVSGPVQSAARLRDAGFAVDILDESSAGQVYYFVDKQADPANARGQAAALGRILYEDDFLLLLGLAVANEIRLVETLPAQGIPISLLNPAPLPLEDATPLVVRAAGPSSTNPTIVALLPQITEAILSTRIAQLSGEVPVT
;
A
#
# COMPACT_ATOMS: atom_id res chain seq x y z
N MET A 1 -22.74 68.12 6.66
CA MET A 1 -21.58 67.38 6.10
C MET A 1 -21.37 66.07 6.86
N SER A 2 -22.18 65.01 6.66
CA SER A 2 -21.91 63.72 7.35
C SER A 2 -22.58 62.46 6.76
N ALA A 3 -22.99 62.44 5.48
CA ALA A 3 -23.65 61.26 4.89
C ALA A 3 -22.84 60.59 3.76
N LYS A 4 -22.03 61.36 3.00
CA LYS A 4 -21.24 60.84 1.87
C LYS A 4 -20.00 60.03 2.26
N MET A 5 -19.56 60.12 3.53
CA MET A 5 -18.33 59.46 3.99
C MET A 5 -18.56 58.05 4.53
N GLN A 6 -19.78 57.72 4.98
CA GLN A 6 -20.11 56.38 5.48
C GLN A 6 -20.34 55.37 4.36
N SER A 7 -20.95 55.73 3.22
CA SER A 7 -21.24 54.75 2.15
C SER A 7 -19.97 54.23 1.45
N ARG A 8 -18.93 55.05 1.33
CA ARG A 8 -17.65 54.63 0.73
C ARG A 8 -16.90 53.60 1.58
N ARG A 9 -17.02 53.67 2.91
CA ARG A 9 -16.38 52.70 3.83
C ARG A 9 -17.09 51.34 3.82
N VAL A 10 -18.42 51.34 3.74
CA VAL A 10 -19.22 50.11 3.69
C VAL A 10 -19.02 49.33 2.39
N VAL A 11 -18.93 50.04 1.25
CA VAL A 11 -18.66 49.41 -0.05
C VAL A 11 -17.24 48.82 -0.10
N GLY A 12 -16.24 49.54 0.43
CA GLY A 12 -14.86 49.03 0.51
C GLY A 12 -14.74 47.77 1.37
N LEU A 13 -15.43 47.74 2.52
CA LEU A 13 -15.43 46.59 3.42
C LEU A 13 -16.11 45.36 2.78
N SER A 14 -17.19 45.58 2.02
CA SER A 14 -17.92 44.51 1.34
C SER A 14 -17.12 43.88 0.20
N VAL A 15 -16.37 44.68 -0.56
CA VAL A 15 -15.50 44.18 -1.65
C VAL A 15 -14.31 43.39 -1.09
N VAL A 16 -13.72 43.84 0.01
CA VAL A 16 -12.63 43.11 0.67
C VAL A 16 -13.13 41.79 1.27
N LEU A 17 -14.33 41.77 1.86
CA LEU A 17 -14.93 40.54 2.39
C LEU A 17 -15.25 39.53 1.27
N LEU A 18 -15.75 40.02 0.13
CA LEU A 18 -16.07 39.17 -1.03
C LEU A 18 -14.80 38.58 -1.66
N CYS A 19 -13.73 39.38 -1.81
CA CYS A 19 -12.43 38.88 -2.30
C CYS A 19 -11.79 37.89 -1.32
N SER A 20 -11.94 38.10 -0.01
CA SER A 20 -11.41 37.18 1.01
C SER A 20 -12.16 35.84 0.98
N LEU A 21 -13.47 35.86 0.77
CA LEU A 21 -14.29 34.65 0.63
C LEU A 21 -13.94 33.88 -0.66
N LEU A 22 -13.68 34.58 -1.77
CA LEU A 22 -13.29 33.96 -3.04
C LEU A 22 -11.90 33.29 -2.95
N VAL A 23 -10.92 33.95 -2.31
CA VAL A 23 -9.58 33.39 -2.11
C VAL A 23 -9.62 32.21 -1.12
N GLY A 24 -10.44 32.29 -0.07
CA GLY A 24 -10.66 31.17 0.86
C GLY A 24 -11.34 29.96 0.21
N LEU A 25 -12.29 30.19 -0.70
CA LEU A 25 -12.97 29.12 -1.43
C LEU A 25 -12.04 28.44 -2.46
N CYS A 26 -11.15 29.21 -3.11
CA CYS A 26 -10.11 28.66 -3.98
C CYS A 26 -9.07 27.84 -3.21
N ALA A 27 -8.68 28.27 -1.99
CA ALA A 27 -7.76 27.50 -1.15
C ALA A 27 -8.40 26.19 -0.63
N ALA A 28 -9.70 26.20 -0.32
CA ALA A 28 -10.43 25.00 0.11
C ALA A 28 -10.63 23.97 -1.02
N PHE A 29 -10.70 24.41 -2.28
CA PHE A 29 -10.80 23.50 -3.42
C PHE A 29 -9.48 22.84 -3.80
N ILE A 30 -8.33 23.49 -3.54
CA ILE A 30 -6.99 22.90 -3.73
C ILE A 30 -6.66 21.90 -2.60
N ALA A 31 -7.30 22.02 -1.44
CA ALA A 31 -7.11 21.12 -0.30
C ALA A 31 -8.06 19.90 -0.28
N SER A 32 -8.90 19.73 -1.29
CA SER A 32 -9.70 18.51 -1.42
C SER A 32 -8.80 17.40 -1.95
N PRO A 33 -8.51 16.32 -1.17
CA PRO A 33 -7.80 15.18 -1.73
C PRO A 33 -8.63 14.65 -2.89
N THR A 34 -8.02 14.55 -4.06
CA THR A 34 -8.57 13.80 -5.18
C THR A 34 -8.94 12.42 -4.65
N ARG A 35 -10.24 12.14 -4.52
CA ARG A 35 -10.72 10.78 -4.31
C ARG A 35 -10.23 10.00 -5.53
N SER A 36 -9.16 9.24 -5.34
CA SER A 36 -8.67 8.32 -6.35
C SER A 36 -9.81 7.38 -6.71
N ILE A 37 -10.27 7.46 -7.95
CA ILE A 37 -11.31 6.59 -8.51
C ILE A 37 -10.73 5.19 -8.78
N TYR A 38 -9.40 5.06 -8.74
CA TYR A 38 -8.72 3.80 -8.53
C TYR A 38 -8.63 3.57 -7.03
N GLY A 39 -9.30 2.53 -6.53
CA GLY A 39 -9.03 2.01 -5.20
C GLY A 39 -7.61 1.48 -5.15
N GLN A 40 -6.61 2.37 -5.04
CA GLN A 40 -5.30 2.00 -4.59
C GLN A 40 -5.49 1.53 -3.16
N VAL A 41 -5.35 0.23 -2.96
CA VAL A 41 -5.04 -0.32 -1.65
C VAL A 41 -3.73 0.35 -1.25
N THR A 42 -3.82 1.46 -0.50
CA THR A 42 -2.64 2.16 -0.01
C THR A 42 -1.84 1.13 0.75
N ALA A 43 -0.61 0.85 0.33
CA ALA A 43 0.26 -0.07 1.04
C ALA A 43 0.46 0.49 2.46
N VAL A 44 -0.10 -0.20 3.46
CA VAL A 44 0.01 0.23 4.86
C VAL A 44 1.26 -0.41 5.44
N TYR A 45 2.35 0.36 5.47
CA TYR A 45 3.58 -0.02 6.14
C TYR A 45 3.48 0.27 7.66
N GLY A 46 4.14 -0.57 8.46
CA GLY A 46 4.41 -0.25 9.87
C GLY A 46 5.42 0.88 9.97
N ALA A 47 5.58 1.49 11.16
CA ALA A 47 6.30 2.75 11.37
C ALA A 47 7.70 2.85 10.71
N GLN A 48 8.47 1.75 10.65
CA GLN A 48 9.80 1.71 10.05
C GLN A 48 9.96 0.53 9.08
N LEU A 49 10.95 0.63 8.19
CA LEU A 49 11.35 -0.44 7.27
C LEU A 49 12.73 -0.99 7.66
N MET A 50 12.86 -2.31 7.68
CA MET A 50 14.03 -3.01 8.20
C MET A 50 14.47 -4.11 7.24
N LEU A 51 15.78 -4.28 7.08
CA LEU A 51 16.38 -5.47 6.50
C LEU A 51 16.79 -6.40 7.63
N VAL A 52 16.19 -7.59 7.67
CA VAL A 52 16.49 -8.64 8.64
C VAL A 52 17.29 -9.72 7.93
N ARG A 53 18.39 -10.15 8.53
CA ARG A 53 19.23 -11.23 8.01
C ARG A 53 19.33 -12.34 9.04
N SER A 54 19.50 -13.56 8.54
CA SER A 54 19.82 -14.72 9.38
C SER A 54 20.98 -14.36 10.33
N GLY A 55 20.80 -14.63 11.61
CA GLY A 55 21.87 -14.55 12.60
C GLY A 55 22.73 -15.82 12.59
N GLU A 56 23.81 -15.83 13.38
CA GLU A 56 24.59 -17.05 13.62
C GLU A 56 23.69 -18.16 14.15
N GLY A 57 23.37 -19.15 13.30
CA GLY A 57 22.58 -20.32 13.65
C GLY A 57 21.06 -20.13 13.71
N ARG A 58 20.49 -19.02 13.23
CA ARG A 58 19.03 -18.78 13.27
C ARG A 58 18.45 -18.43 11.90
N ALA A 59 17.75 -19.40 11.30
CA ALA A 59 17.02 -19.22 10.05
C ALA A 59 15.87 -18.21 10.19
N LEU A 60 15.56 -17.52 9.10
CA LEU A 60 14.42 -16.61 9.03
C LEU A 60 13.11 -17.40 8.89
N PRO A 61 11.97 -16.87 9.38
CA PRO A 61 10.67 -17.53 9.27
C PRO A 61 10.15 -17.45 7.83
N ALA A 62 10.55 -18.42 7.02
CA ALA A 62 9.98 -18.82 5.73
C ALA A 62 10.64 -20.14 5.31
N ASP A 63 9.98 -20.95 4.48
CA ASP A 63 10.58 -22.06 3.71
C ASP A 63 11.67 -21.60 2.71
N ALA A 64 12.28 -20.44 2.93
CA ALA A 64 13.14 -19.79 1.99
C ALA A 64 14.60 -20.09 2.33
N GLU A 65 15.34 -20.54 1.33
CA GLU A 65 16.81 -20.44 1.27
C GLU A 65 17.32 -18.98 1.35
N GLU A 66 16.43 -18.03 1.60
CA GLU A 66 16.70 -16.59 1.68
C GLU A 66 17.36 -16.24 3.01
N THR A 67 18.57 -15.72 2.90
CA THR A 67 19.36 -15.22 4.03
C THR A 67 18.91 -13.85 4.51
N ARG A 68 17.90 -13.22 3.87
CA ARG A 68 17.50 -11.82 4.06
C ARG A 68 16.01 -11.62 3.83
N LEU A 69 15.36 -10.77 4.64
CA LEU A 69 13.97 -10.36 4.51
C LEU A 69 13.83 -8.84 4.70
N ILE A 70 13.00 -8.19 3.88
CA ILE A 70 12.62 -6.79 4.08
C ILE A 70 11.27 -6.77 4.78
N VAL A 71 11.22 -6.17 5.97
CA VAL A 71 10.06 -6.20 6.85
C VAL A 71 9.69 -4.79 7.30
N SER A 72 8.41 -4.57 7.56
CA SER A 72 7.91 -3.30 8.09
C SER A 72 7.21 -3.52 9.42
N GLY A 73 7.41 -2.63 10.39
CA GLY A 73 6.83 -2.78 11.72
C GLY A 73 7.04 -1.59 12.64
N PRO A 74 6.59 -1.69 13.91
CA PRO A 74 6.86 -0.68 14.94
C PRO A 74 8.35 -0.44 15.18
N VAL A 75 8.70 0.75 15.69
CA VAL A 75 10.10 1.13 15.99
C VAL A 75 10.81 0.13 16.92
N GLN A 76 10.06 -0.42 17.87
CA GLN A 76 10.55 -1.38 18.86
C GLN A 76 10.91 -2.74 18.27
N SER A 77 10.41 -3.08 17.07
CA SER A 77 10.64 -4.39 16.44
C SER A 77 12.11 -4.63 16.12
N ALA A 78 12.87 -3.59 15.77
CA ALA A 78 14.30 -3.74 15.48
C ALA A 78 15.08 -4.21 16.72
N ALA A 79 14.80 -3.64 17.89
CA ALA A 79 15.43 -4.07 19.14
C ALA A 79 15.07 -5.53 19.47
N ARG A 80 13.78 -5.89 19.39
CA ARG A 80 13.31 -7.27 19.65
C ARG A 80 13.94 -8.30 18.70
N LEU A 81 14.09 -7.95 17.42
CA LEU A 81 14.72 -8.84 16.44
C LEU A 81 16.23 -9.00 16.72
N ARG A 82 16.93 -7.93 17.12
CA ARG A 82 18.33 -8.02 17.54
C ARG A 82 18.51 -8.83 18.83
N ASP A 83 17.63 -8.65 19.81
CA ASP A 83 17.60 -9.45 21.04
C ASP A 83 17.31 -10.93 20.75
N ALA A 84 16.54 -11.20 19.69
CA ALA A 84 16.32 -12.54 19.17
C ALA A 84 17.50 -13.09 18.34
N GLY A 85 18.61 -12.36 18.22
CA GLY A 85 19.83 -12.81 17.55
C GLY A 85 19.84 -12.60 16.03
N PHE A 86 18.89 -11.86 15.46
CA PHE A 86 18.93 -11.50 14.04
C PHE A 86 19.79 -10.27 13.79
N ALA A 87 20.47 -10.22 12.64
CA ALA A 87 21.14 -9.01 12.18
C ALA A 87 20.11 -8.08 11.51
N VAL A 88 19.94 -6.87 12.04
CA VAL A 88 18.90 -5.93 11.59
C VAL A 88 19.47 -4.56 11.23
N ASP A 89 19.31 -4.19 9.96
CA ASP A 89 19.60 -2.84 9.46
C ASP A 89 18.29 -2.07 9.28
N ILE A 90 18.27 -0.80 9.72
CA ILE A 90 17.12 0.09 9.46
C ILE A 90 17.30 0.64 8.04
N LEU A 91 16.36 0.33 7.16
CA LEU A 91 16.34 0.87 5.79
C LEU A 91 15.63 2.22 5.75
N ASP A 92 14.56 2.38 6.53
CA ASP A 92 13.83 3.63 6.64
C ASP A 92 13.31 3.83 8.07
N GLU A 93 13.62 4.96 8.69
CA GLU A 93 13.19 5.29 10.06
C GLU A 93 11.70 5.66 10.14
N SER A 94 11.11 6.11 9.03
CA SER A 94 9.71 6.51 8.95
C SER A 94 9.10 6.18 7.59
N SER A 95 8.18 5.21 7.57
CA SER A 95 7.40 4.85 6.39
C SER A 95 6.15 5.70 6.16
N ALA A 96 5.88 6.66 7.05
CA ALA A 96 4.70 7.51 6.97
C ALA A 96 4.67 8.30 5.64
N GLY A 97 3.63 8.08 4.84
CA GLY A 97 3.46 8.75 3.55
C GLY A 97 4.44 8.30 2.46
N GLN A 98 5.13 7.17 2.66
CA GLN A 98 6.05 6.59 1.69
C GLN A 98 5.42 5.37 0.99
N VAL A 99 5.87 5.14 -0.24
CA VAL A 99 5.70 3.88 -0.98
C VAL A 99 7.07 3.32 -1.33
N TYR A 100 7.16 2.00 -1.44
CA TYR A 100 8.42 1.32 -1.72
C TYR A 100 8.29 0.41 -2.93
N TYR A 101 9.21 0.53 -3.87
CA TYR A 101 9.24 -0.26 -5.10
C TYR A 101 10.59 -0.96 -5.24
N PHE A 102 10.55 -2.22 -5.67
CA PHE A 102 11.69 -2.88 -6.27
C PHE A 102 11.85 -2.42 -7.71
N VAL A 103 13.09 -2.11 -8.08
CA VAL A 103 13.48 -1.77 -9.45
C VAL A 103 14.47 -2.82 -9.90
N ASP A 104 14.17 -3.47 -11.02
CA ASP A 104 15.07 -4.43 -11.65
C ASP A 104 16.19 -3.69 -12.37
N LYS A 105 17.43 -4.03 -12.06
CA LYS A 105 18.63 -3.45 -12.67
C LYS A 105 19.48 -4.47 -13.43
N GLN A 106 18.98 -5.69 -13.65
CA GLN A 106 19.73 -6.77 -14.30
C GLN A 106 20.11 -6.44 -15.75
N ALA A 107 19.21 -5.80 -16.49
CA ALA A 107 19.42 -5.50 -17.91
C ALA A 107 20.41 -4.35 -18.14
N ASP A 108 20.33 -3.28 -17.34
CA ASP A 108 21.22 -2.12 -17.41
C ASP A 108 21.41 -1.50 -16.02
N PRO A 109 22.42 -1.96 -15.25
CA PRO A 109 22.61 -1.57 -13.86
C PRO A 109 22.85 -0.07 -13.65
N ALA A 110 23.63 0.55 -14.54
CA ALA A 110 24.03 1.94 -14.40
C ALA A 110 22.85 2.88 -14.73
N ASN A 111 22.13 2.60 -15.81
CA ASN A 111 20.96 3.38 -16.17
C ASN A 111 19.83 3.21 -15.14
N ALA A 112 19.50 1.98 -14.75
CA ALA A 112 18.43 1.72 -13.78
C ALA A 112 18.68 2.44 -12.44
N ARG A 113 19.92 2.39 -11.94
CA ARG A 113 20.31 3.13 -10.73
C ARG A 113 20.16 4.64 -10.89
N GLY A 114 20.66 5.20 -11.99
CA GLY A 114 20.61 6.64 -12.23
C GLY A 114 19.17 7.16 -12.31
N GLN A 115 18.30 6.45 -13.02
CA GLN A 115 16.89 6.81 -13.20
C GLN A 115 16.11 6.65 -11.90
N ALA A 116 16.33 5.55 -11.16
CA ALA A 116 15.68 5.32 -9.87
C ALA A 116 16.08 6.40 -8.85
N ALA A 117 17.38 6.74 -8.76
CA ALA A 117 17.88 7.77 -7.86
C ALA A 117 17.34 9.18 -8.18
N ALA A 118 16.95 9.46 -9.43
CA ALA A 118 16.34 10.72 -9.81
C ALA A 118 14.87 10.85 -9.36
N LEU A 119 14.22 9.74 -9.01
CA LEU A 119 12.79 9.68 -8.69
C LEU A 119 12.52 9.43 -7.20
N GLY A 120 13.48 8.85 -6.48
CA GLY A 120 13.34 8.55 -5.06
C GLY A 120 14.67 8.28 -4.38
N ARG A 121 14.60 7.88 -3.11
CA ARG A 121 15.77 7.50 -2.31
C ARG A 121 16.00 6.00 -2.43
N ILE A 122 17.19 5.61 -2.87
CA ILE A 122 17.61 4.20 -2.87
C ILE A 122 17.91 3.80 -1.42
N LEU A 123 17.15 2.85 -0.90
CA LEU A 123 17.25 2.35 0.48
C LEU A 123 18.06 1.07 0.56
N TYR A 124 17.99 0.26 -0.49
CA TYR A 124 18.67 -1.01 -0.60
C TYR A 124 19.13 -1.24 -2.03
N GLU A 125 20.24 -1.92 -2.17
CA GLU A 125 20.81 -2.34 -3.44
C GLU A 125 21.56 -3.65 -3.27
N ASP A 126 21.32 -4.59 -4.17
CA ASP A 126 22.14 -5.78 -4.39
C ASP A 126 22.59 -5.84 -5.85
N ASP A 127 22.92 -7.02 -6.40
CA ASP A 127 23.37 -7.15 -7.78
C ASP A 127 22.25 -7.05 -8.82
N PHE A 128 20.99 -7.25 -8.43
CA PHE A 128 19.86 -7.41 -9.35
C PHE A 128 18.72 -6.42 -9.10
N LEU A 129 18.55 -5.98 -7.86
CA LEU A 129 17.42 -5.17 -7.42
C LEU A 129 17.89 -3.92 -6.68
N LEU A 130 17.09 -2.87 -6.82
CA LEU A 130 17.13 -1.68 -5.98
C LEU A 130 15.80 -1.60 -5.23
N LEU A 131 15.84 -1.28 -3.93
CA LEU A 131 14.65 -0.82 -3.24
C LEU A 131 14.63 0.70 -3.22
N LEU A 132 13.58 1.27 -3.79
CA LEU A 132 13.37 2.71 -3.85
C LEU A 132 12.23 3.11 -2.91
N GLY A 133 12.49 4.05 -2.01
CA GLY A 133 11.47 4.74 -1.23
C GLY A 133 11.18 6.12 -1.80
N LEU A 134 9.91 6.45 -1.94
CA LEU A 134 9.45 7.76 -2.41
C LEU A 134 8.11 8.14 -1.78
N ALA A 135 7.85 9.44 -1.70
CA ALA A 135 6.58 9.93 -1.19
C ALA A 135 5.43 9.45 -2.09
N VAL A 136 4.29 9.07 -1.49
CA VAL A 136 3.08 8.62 -2.20
C VAL A 136 2.68 9.62 -3.30
N ALA A 137 2.82 10.92 -3.06
CA ALA A 137 2.51 11.97 -4.03
C ALA A 137 3.33 11.89 -5.34
N ASN A 138 4.50 11.24 -5.31
CA ASN A 138 5.40 11.08 -6.45
C ASN A 138 5.27 9.70 -7.12
N GLU A 139 4.42 8.80 -6.59
CA GLU A 139 4.27 7.43 -7.08
C GLU A 139 3.91 7.38 -8.57
N ILE A 140 2.96 8.22 -9.01
CA ILE A 140 2.52 8.29 -10.40
C ILE A 140 3.69 8.55 -11.36
N ARG A 141 4.56 9.51 -10.99
CA ARG A 141 5.73 9.85 -11.83
C ARG A 141 6.66 8.65 -11.98
N LEU A 142 6.83 7.85 -10.94
CA LEU A 142 7.68 6.66 -10.98
C LEU A 142 7.10 5.57 -11.89
N VAL A 143 5.81 5.24 -11.71
CA VAL A 143 5.16 4.17 -12.47
C VAL A 143 5.01 4.51 -13.95
N GLU A 144 5.01 5.80 -14.31
CA GLU A 144 5.02 6.24 -15.70
C GLU A 144 6.43 6.32 -16.29
N THR A 145 7.46 6.68 -15.49
CA THR A 145 8.80 6.98 -16.02
C THR A 145 9.66 5.71 -16.19
N LEU A 146 9.78 4.87 -15.15
CA LEU A 146 10.72 3.74 -15.20
C LEU A 146 10.29 2.65 -16.20
N PRO A 147 9.01 2.19 -16.20
CA PRO A 147 8.57 1.19 -17.17
C PRO A 147 8.64 1.68 -18.61
N ALA A 148 8.39 2.98 -18.86
CA ALA A 148 8.52 3.57 -20.18
C ALA A 148 9.96 3.55 -20.73
N GLN A 149 10.95 3.47 -19.85
CA GLN A 149 12.37 3.32 -20.20
C GLN A 149 12.81 1.85 -20.25
N GLY A 150 11.87 0.91 -20.14
CA GLY A 150 12.15 -0.52 -20.15
C GLY A 150 12.71 -1.06 -18.84
N ILE A 151 12.59 -0.32 -17.73
CA ILE A 151 13.05 -0.73 -16.41
C ILE A 151 11.85 -1.32 -15.63
N PRO A 152 11.82 -2.64 -15.36
CA PRO A 152 10.75 -3.27 -14.60
C PRO A 152 10.72 -2.78 -13.16
N ILE A 153 9.52 -2.61 -12.62
CA ILE A 153 9.29 -2.26 -11.22
C ILE A 153 8.23 -3.16 -10.60
N SER A 154 8.34 -3.39 -9.30
CA SER A 154 7.35 -4.13 -8.51
C SER A 154 7.12 -3.44 -7.17
N LEU A 155 5.87 -3.31 -6.75
CA LEU A 155 5.52 -2.70 -5.47
C LEU A 155 5.93 -3.65 -4.32
N LEU A 156 6.60 -3.13 -3.29
CA LEU A 156 6.83 -3.87 -2.06
C LEU A 156 5.49 -4.12 -1.35
N ASN A 157 5.01 -5.35 -1.40
CA ASN A 157 3.77 -5.74 -0.76
C ASN A 157 3.94 -5.77 0.77
N PRO A 158 3.18 -4.99 1.56
CA PRO A 158 3.17 -5.09 3.01
C PRO A 158 2.36 -6.33 3.44
N ALA A 159 2.86 -7.51 3.10
CA ALA A 159 2.28 -8.76 3.59
C ALA A 159 2.69 -8.96 5.05
N PRO A 160 1.78 -9.39 5.94
CA PRO A 160 2.15 -9.76 7.29
C PRO A 160 3.14 -10.93 7.24
N LEU A 161 4.19 -10.85 8.06
CA LEU A 161 5.09 -11.99 8.26
C LEU A 161 4.26 -13.17 8.80
N PRO A 162 4.29 -14.34 8.15
CA PRO A 162 3.69 -15.54 8.71
C PRO A 162 4.55 -15.98 9.89
N LEU A 163 4.27 -15.45 11.08
CA LEU A 163 4.78 -16.01 12.32
C LEU A 163 3.94 -17.26 12.60
N GLU A 164 4.59 -18.39 12.89
CA GLU A 164 3.94 -19.70 13.11
C GLU A 164 2.91 -19.76 14.27
N ASP A 165 2.65 -18.65 14.96
CA ASP A 165 1.67 -18.56 16.04
C ASP A 165 0.30 -17.97 15.60
N ALA A 166 -0.02 -18.01 14.31
CA ALA A 166 -1.41 -17.90 13.88
C ALA A 166 -1.95 -19.31 13.69
N THR A 167 -2.80 -19.73 14.64
CA THR A 167 -3.71 -20.87 14.50
C THR A 167 -4.17 -20.94 13.04
N PRO A 168 -4.05 -22.08 12.33
CA PRO A 168 -4.38 -22.13 10.91
C PRO A 168 -5.77 -21.50 10.74
N LEU A 169 -5.83 -20.41 9.97
CA LEU A 169 -7.08 -19.81 9.56
C LEU A 169 -7.84 -20.96 8.91
N VAL A 170 -8.84 -21.49 9.62
CA VAL A 170 -9.85 -22.30 8.98
C VAL A 170 -10.56 -21.33 8.07
N VAL A 171 -10.07 -21.22 6.82
CA VAL A 171 -10.76 -20.54 5.75
C VAL A 171 -12.00 -21.39 5.47
N ARG A 172 -13.01 -21.22 6.31
CA ARG A 172 -14.38 -21.52 5.89
C ARG A 172 -14.73 -20.41 4.92
N ALA A 173 -15.13 -20.79 3.72
CA ALA A 173 -15.76 -19.86 2.79
C ALA A 173 -16.80 -19.05 3.58
N ALA A 174 -16.74 -17.71 3.48
CA ALA A 174 -17.75 -16.87 4.07
C ALA A 174 -19.11 -17.32 3.51
N GLY A 175 -19.97 -17.83 4.39
CA GLY A 175 -21.31 -18.23 3.98
C GLY A 175 -22.02 -17.02 3.37
N PRO A 176 -22.83 -17.21 2.32
CA PRO A 176 -23.64 -16.13 1.79
C PRO A 176 -24.45 -15.52 2.94
N SER A 177 -24.38 -14.19 3.10
CA SER A 177 -25.23 -13.44 4.02
C SER A 177 -26.12 -12.53 3.19
N SER A 178 -27.43 -12.56 3.49
CA SER A 178 -28.43 -11.70 2.87
C SER A 178 -29.20 -10.99 3.96
N THR A 179 -29.64 -9.77 3.71
CA THR A 179 -30.56 -9.03 4.60
C THR A 179 -32.02 -9.29 4.26
N ASN A 180 -32.31 -10.02 3.18
CA ASN A 180 -33.67 -10.38 2.79
C ASN A 180 -34.11 -11.63 3.56
N PRO A 181 -35.19 -11.58 4.38
CA PRO A 181 -35.57 -12.67 5.28
C PRO A 181 -35.95 -13.97 4.54
N THR A 182 -36.47 -13.86 3.31
CA THR A 182 -36.75 -15.03 2.46
C THR A 182 -35.46 -15.68 1.97
N ILE A 183 -34.48 -14.87 1.58
CA ILE A 183 -33.17 -15.39 1.15
C ILE A 183 -32.45 -16.01 2.35
N VAL A 184 -32.47 -15.36 3.52
CA VAL A 184 -31.91 -15.88 4.78
C VAL A 184 -32.50 -17.24 5.16
N ALA A 185 -33.80 -17.46 4.94
CA ALA A 185 -34.43 -18.75 5.21
C ALA A 185 -34.01 -19.86 4.22
N LEU A 186 -33.58 -19.49 3.01
CA LEU A 186 -33.19 -20.41 1.94
C LEU A 186 -31.68 -20.70 1.93
N LEU A 187 -30.84 -19.78 2.40
CA LEU A 187 -29.38 -19.93 2.41
C LEU A 187 -28.87 -21.16 3.19
N PRO A 188 -29.42 -21.54 4.36
CA PRO A 188 -29.02 -22.76 5.08
C PRO A 188 -29.40 -24.05 4.35
N GLN A 189 -30.35 -23.98 3.40
CA GLN A 189 -30.81 -25.14 2.63
C GLN A 189 -29.90 -25.42 1.43
N ILE A 190 -29.03 -24.47 1.07
CA ILE A 190 -28.01 -24.65 0.03
C ILE A 190 -26.80 -25.31 0.68
N THR A 191 -26.71 -26.64 0.55
CA THR A 191 -25.57 -27.41 1.03
C THR A 191 -24.45 -27.45 -0.02
N GLU A 192 -23.23 -27.71 0.44
CA GLU A 192 -22.05 -27.87 -0.41
C GLU A 192 -22.25 -28.95 -1.49
N ALA A 193 -22.98 -30.02 -1.15
CA ALA A 193 -23.36 -31.09 -2.08
C ALA A 193 -24.29 -30.62 -3.22
N ILE A 194 -25.21 -29.68 -2.93
CA ILE A 194 -26.10 -29.12 -3.95
C ILE A 194 -25.31 -28.19 -4.89
N LEU A 195 -24.38 -27.41 -4.34
CA LEU A 195 -23.52 -26.53 -5.13
C LEU A 195 -22.57 -27.33 -6.02
N SER A 196 -21.90 -28.36 -5.49
CA SER A 196 -20.99 -29.20 -6.25
C SER A 196 -21.71 -29.96 -7.37
N THR A 197 -22.89 -30.50 -7.10
CA THR A 197 -23.73 -31.18 -8.12
C THR A 197 -24.15 -30.22 -9.22
N ARG A 198 -24.49 -28.97 -8.88
CA ARG A 198 -24.93 -27.98 -9.86
C ARG A 198 -23.77 -27.43 -10.69
N ILE A 199 -22.60 -27.25 -10.09
CA ILE A 199 -21.36 -26.90 -10.80
C ILE A 199 -20.97 -28.02 -11.77
N ALA A 200 -21.04 -29.29 -11.33
CA ALA A 200 -20.79 -30.45 -12.17
C ALA A 200 -21.74 -30.49 -13.40
N GLN A 201 -23.05 -30.27 -13.17
CA GLN A 201 -24.05 -30.19 -14.24
C GLN A 201 -23.84 -29.01 -15.20
N LEU A 202 -23.43 -27.85 -14.70
CA LEU A 202 -23.17 -26.65 -15.52
C LEU A 202 -21.84 -26.72 -16.27
N SER A 203 -20.84 -27.40 -15.69
CA SER A 203 -19.52 -27.62 -16.29
C SER A 203 -19.53 -28.78 -17.29
N GLY A 204 -20.63 -29.52 -17.41
CA GLY A 204 -20.74 -30.69 -18.28
C GLY A 204 -19.99 -31.93 -17.78
N GLU A 205 -19.44 -31.89 -16.57
CA GLU A 205 -18.77 -33.04 -15.97
C GLU A 205 -19.77 -33.82 -15.11
N VAL A 206 -20.22 -34.97 -15.60
CA VAL A 206 -20.92 -35.95 -14.76
C VAL A 206 -19.87 -36.96 -14.27
N PRO A 207 -19.68 -37.16 -12.96
CA PRO A 207 -18.80 -38.20 -12.47
C PRO A 207 -19.34 -39.56 -12.92
N VAL A 208 -18.53 -40.30 -13.67
CA VAL A 208 -18.82 -41.67 -14.09
C VAL A 208 -18.56 -42.58 -12.89
N THR A 209 -19.60 -43.25 -12.40
CA THR A 209 -19.48 -44.36 -11.44
C THR A 209 -19.00 -45.62 -12.13
#